data_AF-A0A6S7IFS2-F1
#
_entry.id   AF-A0A6S7IFS2-F1
#
_cell.length_a   1.000
_cell.length_b   1.000
_cell.length_c   1.000
_cell.angle_alpha   90.00
_cell.angle_beta   90.00
_cell.angle_gamma   90.00
#
_symmetry.space_group_name_H-M   'P 1'
#
loop_
_entity.id
_entity.type
_entity.pdbx_description
1 polymer ?
#
loop_
_entity_poly.entity_id
_entity_poly.type
_entity_poly.pdbx_seq_one_letter_code
_entity_poly.pdbx_strand_id
1 'polypeptide(L)'
;MKDLLMRQALSDPSQIHRPEPAFDEYNAFHNLKPSVILDNVGKEKETFRDFNVDESMAHVCETYRNMHTQQTVALGKEMREQWLSFDHYEMTIMEAITLLDNLVDESDPDTDLPNSVHAFQTAERIREAHPDEDWFHLVGLIHDAGKIMALHGLPQYFVVGDTFPLGCKFSDKIVFSEQFVDNPDYKIPEY
;
A
#
# COMPACT_ATOMS: atom_id res chain seq x y z
N MET A 1 13.95 -18.07 1.83
CA MET A 1 12.49 -17.89 1.98
C MET A 1 12.04 -18.04 3.43
N LYS A 2 12.34 -19.16 4.13
CA LYS A 2 12.09 -19.27 5.60
C LYS A 2 12.81 -18.21 6.45
N ASP A 3 13.93 -17.68 5.99
CA ASP A 3 14.70 -16.67 6.72
C ASP A 3 14.13 -15.24 6.66
N LEU A 4 13.21 -14.92 5.73
CA LEU A 4 12.56 -13.60 5.69
C LEU A 4 11.46 -13.48 6.77
N LEU A 5 10.80 -14.60 7.08
CA LEU A 5 9.74 -14.71 8.10
C LEU A 5 10.26 -14.71 9.55
N MET A 6 11.59 -14.74 9.74
CA MET A 6 12.23 -14.79 11.07
C MET A 6 12.62 -13.40 11.61
N ARG A 7 12.31 -12.32 10.88
CA ARG A 7 12.49 -10.96 11.41
C ARG A 7 11.30 -10.60 12.28
N GLN A 8 11.62 -10.38 13.55
CA GLN A 8 10.79 -9.89 14.65
C GLN A 8 9.48 -9.25 14.18
N ALA A 9 8.35 -9.91 14.45
CA ALA A 9 7.02 -9.36 14.23
C ALA A 9 6.98 -7.95 14.83
N LEU A 10 6.88 -6.95 13.95
CA LEU A 10 6.47 -5.61 14.36
C LEU A 10 5.09 -5.81 15.01
N SER A 11 4.90 -5.24 16.19
CA SER A 11 3.71 -5.42 17.03
C SER A 11 2.43 -5.49 16.22
N ASP A 12 1.61 -6.52 16.43
CA ASP A 12 0.30 -6.69 15.79
C ASP A 12 -0.52 -5.39 15.95
N PRO A 13 -0.78 -4.63 14.87
CA PRO A 13 -1.43 -3.33 14.98
C PRO A 13 -2.92 -3.43 15.32
N SER A 14 -3.55 -4.63 15.18
CA SER A 14 -4.92 -4.84 15.69
C SER A 14 -5.03 -4.57 17.19
N GLN A 15 -3.91 -4.66 17.91
CA GLN A 15 -3.85 -4.41 19.34
C GLN A 15 -4.02 -2.95 19.74
N ILE A 16 -3.78 -2.01 18.81
CA ILE A 16 -4.04 -0.58 19.04
C ILE A 16 -5.55 -0.31 19.16
N HIS A 17 -6.37 -1.14 18.51
CA HIS A 17 -7.81 -0.91 18.35
C HIS A 17 -8.71 -1.98 19.01
N ARG A 18 -8.13 -2.99 19.66
CA ARG A 18 -8.88 -4.05 20.38
C ARG A 18 -8.61 -4.09 21.89
N PRO A 19 -9.02 -3.05 22.65
CA PRO A 19 -8.87 -3.03 24.10
C PRO A 19 -9.93 -3.87 24.84
N GLU A 20 -10.79 -4.59 24.13
CA GLU A 20 -11.91 -5.30 24.74
C GLU A 20 -11.43 -6.57 25.49
N PRO A 21 -11.93 -6.82 26.73
CA PRO A 21 -11.53 -7.98 27.54
C PRO A 21 -11.72 -9.35 26.87
N ALA A 22 -12.57 -9.42 25.84
CA ALA A 22 -12.80 -10.64 25.07
C ALA A 22 -11.55 -11.12 24.29
N PHE A 23 -10.55 -10.24 24.08
CA PHE A 23 -9.32 -10.55 23.34
C PHE A 23 -8.08 -10.75 24.22
N ASP A 24 -8.22 -10.67 25.55
CA ASP A 24 -7.10 -10.77 26.50
C ASP A 24 -6.35 -12.11 26.39
N GLU A 25 -7.08 -13.22 26.22
CA GLU A 25 -6.48 -14.57 26.11
C GLU A 25 -5.66 -14.73 24.82
N TYR A 26 -6.15 -14.17 23.71
CA TYR A 26 -5.43 -14.12 22.43
C TYR A 26 -4.16 -13.27 22.52
N ASN A 27 -4.28 -12.07 23.11
CA ASN A 27 -3.15 -11.15 23.30
C ASN A 27 -2.05 -11.77 24.18
N ALA A 28 -2.42 -12.47 25.25
CA ALA A 28 -1.49 -13.16 26.14
C ALA A 28 -0.80 -14.36 25.47
N PHE A 29 -1.54 -15.16 24.69
CA PHE A 29 -1.01 -16.33 24.00
C PHE A 29 0.11 -15.98 23.00
N HIS A 30 -0.03 -14.85 22.30
CA HIS A 30 0.95 -14.40 21.31
C HIS A 30 2.08 -13.54 21.89
N ASN A 31 2.16 -13.40 23.23
CA ASN A 31 3.18 -12.62 23.95
C ASN A 31 3.32 -11.17 23.44
N LEU A 32 2.19 -10.59 23.06
CA LEU A 32 2.13 -9.30 22.43
C LEU A 32 2.10 -8.19 23.49
N LYS A 33 2.82 -7.08 23.27
CA LYS A 33 2.88 -5.94 24.19
C LYS A 33 2.10 -4.77 23.61
N PRO A 34 1.40 -3.96 24.44
CA PRO A 34 0.78 -2.73 23.98
C PRO A 34 1.83 -1.85 23.28
N SER A 35 1.70 -1.67 21.97
CA SER A 35 2.52 -0.72 21.22
C SER A 35 1.93 0.68 21.34
N VAL A 36 2.80 1.68 21.18
CA VAL A 36 2.41 3.09 21.15
C VAL A 36 1.49 3.28 19.95
N ILE A 37 0.34 3.96 20.14
CA ILE A 37 -0.58 4.34 19.08
C ILE A 37 0.22 5.10 18.01
N LEU A 38 0.48 4.46 16.85
CA LEU A 38 1.09 5.08 15.68
C LEU A 38 0.01 5.73 14.82
N ASP A 39 -0.82 6.55 15.45
CA ASP A 39 -1.78 7.37 14.72
C ASP A 39 -1.06 8.61 14.19
N ASN A 40 -1.49 9.09 13.03
CA ASN A 40 -1.24 10.46 12.58
C ASN A 40 -2.04 11.46 13.45
N VAL A 41 -1.90 11.38 14.78
CA VAL A 41 -2.59 12.24 15.75
C VAL A 41 -2.10 13.66 15.53
N GLY A 42 -2.94 14.48 14.89
CA GLY A 42 -2.68 15.91 14.68
C GLY A 42 -2.44 16.35 13.24
N LYS A 43 -2.50 15.46 12.23
CA LYS A 43 -2.62 15.92 10.84
C LYS A 43 -4.06 16.38 10.58
N GLU A 44 -4.23 17.63 10.18
CA GLU A 44 -5.55 18.13 9.77
C GLU A 44 -5.94 17.47 8.44
N LYS A 45 -7.24 17.23 8.22
CA LYS A 45 -7.74 16.60 6.98
C LYS A 45 -7.23 17.31 5.71
N GLU A 46 -6.98 18.61 5.82
CA GLU A 46 -6.53 19.50 4.75
C GLU A 46 -5.05 19.32 4.40
N THR A 47 -4.26 18.67 5.26
CA THR A 47 -2.82 18.40 5.04
C THR A 47 -2.53 16.97 4.57
N PHE A 48 -3.57 16.13 4.40
CA PHE A 48 -3.41 14.80 3.81
C PHE A 48 -3.26 14.90 2.30
N ARG A 49 -2.43 14.01 1.73
CA ARG A 49 -2.13 13.99 0.29
C ARG A 49 -1.59 15.33 -0.22
N ASP A 50 -0.77 16.00 0.60
CA ASP A 50 -0.08 17.21 0.16
C ASP A 50 1.11 16.82 -0.71
N PHE A 51 1.07 17.21 -1.99
CA PHE A 51 2.14 17.00 -2.97
C PHE A 51 2.95 18.28 -3.23
N ASN A 52 2.88 19.27 -2.32
CA ASN A 52 3.77 20.41 -2.33
C ASN A 52 5.22 19.93 -2.16
N VAL A 53 6.01 20.05 -3.22
CA VAL A 53 7.36 19.48 -3.29
C VAL A 53 8.32 20.21 -2.36
N ASP A 54 8.74 19.52 -1.29
CA ASP A 54 9.93 19.85 -0.49
C ASP A 54 10.95 18.69 -0.52
N GLU A 55 12.09 18.82 0.17
CA GLU A 55 13.12 17.78 0.19
C GLU A 55 12.62 16.43 0.75
N SER A 56 11.62 16.43 1.62
CA SER A 56 11.06 15.20 2.21
C SER A 56 10.19 14.42 1.22
N MET A 57 9.62 15.10 0.21
CA MET A 57 8.78 14.54 -0.86
C MET A 57 9.56 14.03 -2.09
N ALA A 58 10.90 14.14 -2.08
CA ALA A 58 11.72 13.83 -3.26
C ALA A 58 11.54 12.39 -3.74
N HIS A 59 11.42 11.44 -2.81
CA HIS A 59 11.20 10.03 -3.12
C HIS A 59 9.82 9.79 -3.75
N VAL A 60 8.74 10.39 -3.20
CA VAL A 60 7.39 10.33 -3.78
C VAL A 60 7.38 10.87 -5.21
N CYS A 61 7.99 12.04 -5.43
CA CYS A 61 8.10 12.65 -6.76
C CYS A 61 8.85 11.75 -7.74
N GLU A 62 9.92 11.10 -7.30
CA GLU A 62 10.70 10.16 -8.12
C GLU A 62 9.91 8.89 -8.44
N THR A 63 9.15 8.35 -7.47
CA THR A 63 8.25 7.20 -7.68
C THR A 63 7.22 7.52 -8.76
N TYR A 64 6.51 8.64 -8.65
CA TYR A 64 5.53 9.07 -9.67
C TYR A 64 6.20 9.38 -11.02
N ARG A 65 7.38 10.00 -11.04
CA ARG A 65 8.09 10.26 -12.31
C ARG A 65 8.42 8.95 -13.03
N ASN A 66 8.96 7.98 -12.31
CA ASN A 66 9.27 6.66 -12.88
C ASN A 66 8.00 5.93 -13.33
N MET A 67 6.91 6.04 -12.56
CA MET A 67 5.60 5.50 -12.92
C MET A 67 5.10 6.09 -14.24
N HIS A 68 5.01 7.43 -14.32
CA HIS A 68 4.50 8.15 -15.47
C HIS A 68 5.36 7.95 -16.71
N THR A 69 6.68 7.87 -16.59
CA THR A 69 7.56 7.65 -17.74
C THR A 69 7.49 6.21 -18.27
N GLN A 70 7.32 5.21 -17.41
CA GLN A 70 7.51 3.79 -17.78
C GLN A 70 6.22 3.00 -17.99
N GLN A 71 5.11 3.36 -17.36
CA GLN A 71 3.86 2.63 -17.54
C GLN A 71 3.26 2.94 -18.93
N THR A 72 3.21 1.92 -19.77
CA THR A 72 2.70 1.97 -21.16
C THR A 72 1.67 0.87 -21.38
N VAL A 73 0.83 1.00 -22.40
CA VAL A 73 -0.14 -0.04 -22.80
C VAL A 73 0.56 -1.38 -23.05
N ALA A 74 1.75 -1.36 -23.66
CA ALA A 74 2.53 -2.56 -23.95
C ALA A 74 2.97 -3.24 -22.64
N LEU A 75 3.61 -2.49 -21.74
CA LEU A 75 4.08 -3.01 -20.46
C LEU A 75 2.92 -3.45 -19.56
N GLY A 76 1.81 -2.72 -19.55
CA GLY A 76 0.61 -3.09 -18.80
C GLY A 76 0.02 -4.43 -19.26
N LYS A 77 0.08 -4.75 -20.56
CA LYS A 77 -0.32 -6.08 -21.08
C LYS A 77 0.64 -7.16 -20.62
N GLU A 78 1.95 -6.94 -20.71
CA GLU A 78 2.98 -7.87 -20.25
C GLU A 78 2.84 -8.17 -18.75
N MET A 79 2.66 -7.14 -17.92
CA MET A 79 2.45 -7.29 -16.48
C MET A 79 1.18 -8.09 -16.17
N ARG A 80 0.09 -7.87 -16.91
CA ARG A 80 -1.13 -8.67 -16.74
C ARG A 80 -0.92 -10.14 -17.10
N GLU A 81 -0.20 -10.42 -18.18
CA GLU A 81 0.12 -11.81 -18.55
C GLU A 81 1.00 -12.49 -17.48
N GLN A 82 1.96 -11.76 -16.92
CA GLN A 82 2.86 -12.26 -15.89
C GLN A 82 2.17 -12.47 -14.53
N TRP A 83 1.34 -11.55 -14.08
CA TRP A 83 0.83 -11.55 -12.69
C TRP A 83 -0.51 -12.26 -12.52
N LEU A 84 -1.27 -12.44 -13.60
CA LEU A 84 -2.55 -13.18 -13.57
C LEU A 84 -2.37 -14.72 -13.67
N SER A 85 -1.14 -15.22 -13.74
CA SER A 85 -0.84 -16.65 -13.57
C SER A 85 -0.99 -17.12 -12.12
N PHE A 86 -0.83 -16.21 -11.15
CA PHE A 86 -0.88 -16.48 -9.71
C PHE A 86 0.06 -17.61 -9.23
N ASP A 87 1.23 -17.75 -9.85
CA ASP A 87 2.24 -18.78 -9.54
C ASP A 87 3.46 -18.24 -8.76
N HIS A 88 3.43 -16.97 -8.35
CA HIS A 88 4.52 -16.29 -7.63
C HIS A 88 4.61 -16.66 -6.15
N TYR A 89 3.47 -16.98 -5.53
CA TYR A 89 3.36 -17.30 -4.11
C TYR A 89 2.23 -18.29 -3.82
N GLU A 90 2.43 -19.10 -2.78
CA GLU A 90 1.37 -19.84 -2.10
C GLU A 90 1.41 -19.46 -0.61
N MET A 91 0.37 -18.74 -0.15
CA MET A 91 0.31 -18.21 1.21
C MET A 91 -1.13 -17.96 1.66
N THR A 92 -1.34 -17.95 2.97
CA THR A 92 -2.55 -17.45 3.62
C THR A 92 -2.59 -15.91 3.62
N ILE A 93 -3.77 -15.33 3.85
CA ILE A 93 -3.92 -13.87 3.94
C ILE A 93 -3.01 -13.30 5.04
N MET A 94 -2.96 -13.92 6.22
CA MET A 94 -2.14 -13.41 7.31
C MET A 94 -0.64 -13.48 7.00
N GLU A 95 -0.18 -14.50 6.29
CA GLU A 95 1.22 -14.54 5.81
C GLU A 95 1.50 -13.40 4.81
N ALA A 96 0.55 -13.05 3.94
CA ALA A 96 0.67 -11.90 3.04
C ALA A 96 0.75 -10.57 3.81
N ILE A 97 -0.12 -10.38 4.79
CA ILE A 97 -0.13 -9.18 5.65
C ILE A 97 1.16 -9.08 6.46
N THR A 98 1.65 -10.18 7.05
CA THR A 98 2.94 -10.19 7.75
C THR A 98 4.11 -9.92 6.81
N LEU A 99 4.06 -10.38 5.55
CA LEU A 99 5.11 -10.10 4.58
C LEU A 99 5.25 -8.58 4.34
N LEU A 100 4.14 -7.83 4.37
CA LEU A 100 4.10 -6.37 4.27
C LEU A 100 4.73 -5.63 5.46
N ASP A 101 5.13 -6.31 6.55
CA ASP A 101 6.02 -5.73 7.58
C ASP A 101 7.34 -5.23 6.98
N ASN A 102 7.73 -5.76 5.82
CA ASN A 102 8.98 -5.42 5.12
C ASN A 102 8.80 -4.38 4.00
N LEU A 103 7.62 -3.76 3.88
CA LEU A 103 7.33 -2.76 2.84
C LEU A 103 6.91 -1.43 3.45
N VAL A 104 7.58 -0.36 3.02
CA VAL A 104 7.13 1.04 3.18
C VAL A 104 6.77 1.54 1.78
N ASP A 105 5.61 2.19 1.66
CA ASP A 105 5.08 2.69 0.39
C ASP A 105 5.81 3.97 -0.03
N GLU A 106 6.62 3.91 -1.10
CA GLU A 106 7.40 5.04 -1.61
C GLU A 106 6.56 6.12 -2.32
N SER A 107 5.25 5.90 -2.48
CA SER A 107 4.33 6.86 -3.11
C SER A 107 3.42 7.58 -2.11
N ASP A 108 3.39 7.13 -0.85
CA ASP A 108 2.54 7.70 0.18
C ASP A 108 3.25 8.88 0.87
N PRO A 109 2.76 10.12 0.73
CA PRO A 109 3.36 11.27 1.39
C PRO A 109 3.08 11.32 2.91
N ASP A 110 2.21 10.45 3.41
CA ASP A 110 1.62 10.58 4.73
C ASP A 110 2.19 9.63 5.80
N THR A 111 2.94 8.59 5.44
CA THR A 111 3.41 7.56 6.37
C THR A 111 4.71 6.86 5.93
N ASP A 112 5.64 6.70 6.87
CA ASP A 112 6.84 5.86 6.73
C ASP A 112 6.69 4.50 7.44
N LEU A 113 5.46 4.16 7.85
CA LEU A 113 5.16 2.93 8.58
C LEU A 113 5.11 1.71 7.65
N PRO A 114 5.42 0.51 8.17
CA PRO A 114 5.18 -0.73 7.44
C PRO A 114 3.72 -0.83 6.96
N ASN A 115 3.51 -1.28 5.72
CA ASN A 115 2.18 -1.32 5.10
C ASN A 115 1.22 -2.31 5.80
N SER A 116 1.75 -3.26 6.57
CA SER A 116 0.95 -4.11 7.46
C SER A 116 0.22 -3.30 8.54
N VAL A 117 0.87 -2.26 9.08
CA VAL A 117 0.27 -1.33 10.06
C VAL A 117 -0.92 -0.60 9.44
N HIS A 118 -0.75 -0.12 8.21
CA HIS A 118 -1.82 0.55 7.46
C HIS A 118 -3.03 -0.38 7.25
N ALA A 119 -2.81 -1.64 6.88
CA ALA A 119 -3.88 -2.62 6.67
C ALA A 119 -4.77 -2.78 7.91
N PHE A 120 -4.17 -2.93 9.09
CA PHE A 120 -4.92 -3.06 10.35
C PHE A 120 -5.59 -1.75 10.78
N GLN A 121 -4.92 -0.61 10.62
CA GLN A 121 -5.54 0.70 10.90
C GLN A 121 -6.79 0.93 10.06
N THR A 122 -6.75 0.59 8.77
CA THR A 122 -7.90 0.71 7.86
C THR A 122 -9.02 -0.25 8.28
N ALA A 123 -8.70 -1.52 8.53
CA ALA A 123 -9.68 -2.52 8.99
C ALA A 123 -10.39 -2.11 10.28
N GLU A 124 -9.65 -1.61 11.28
CA GLU A 124 -10.19 -1.28 12.59
C GLU A 124 -10.98 0.03 12.59
N ARG A 125 -10.59 1.04 11.79
CA ARG A 125 -11.41 2.25 11.59
C ARG A 125 -12.71 1.93 10.86
N ILE A 126 -12.69 1.02 9.87
CA ILE A 126 -13.92 0.54 9.23
C ILE A 126 -14.78 -0.23 10.23
N ARG A 127 -14.18 -1.08 11.08
CA ARG A 127 -14.90 -1.81 12.14
C ARG A 127 -15.61 -0.88 13.11
N GLU A 128 -14.93 0.18 13.56
CA GLU A 128 -15.52 1.17 14.46
C GLU A 128 -16.69 1.92 13.82
N ALA A 129 -16.55 2.32 12.55
CA ALA A 129 -17.58 3.06 11.83
C ALA A 129 -18.75 2.19 11.32
N HIS A 130 -18.48 0.91 11.03
CA HIS A 130 -19.42 -0.05 10.42
C HIS A 130 -19.44 -1.37 11.20
N PRO A 131 -19.82 -1.38 12.50
CA PRO A 131 -19.65 -2.54 13.37
C PRO A 131 -20.42 -3.80 12.90
N ASP A 132 -21.51 -3.63 12.16
CA ASP A 132 -22.37 -4.70 11.68
C ASP A 132 -21.95 -5.26 10.29
N GLU A 133 -20.90 -4.73 9.66
CA GLU A 133 -20.44 -5.10 8.32
C GLU A 133 -19.05 -5.78 8.34
N ASP A 134 -18.99 -6.99 8.89
CA ASP A 134 -17.77 -7.79 9.04
C ASP A 134 -16.93 -7.94 7.75
N TRP A 135 -17.59 -8.15 6.61
CA TRP A 135 -16.96 -8.22 5.30
C TRP A 135 -16.22 -6.92 4.94
N PHE A 136 -16.70 -5.76 5.41
CA PHE A 136 -16.08 -4.48 5.10
C PHE A 136 -14.81 -4.26 5.95
N HIS A 137 -14.79 -4.81 7.17
CA HIS A 137 -13.57 -4.83 8.00
C HIS A 137 -12.48 -5.62 7.27
N LEU A 138 -12.84 -6.79 6.71
CA LEU A 138 -11.93 -7.62 5.94
C LEU A 138 -11.42 -6.91 4.68
N VAL A 139 -12.29 -6.19 3.95
CA VAL A 139 -11.88 -5.36 2.80
C VAL A 139 -10.78 -4.38 3.22
N GLY A 140 -10.95 -3.71 4.37
CA GLY A 140 -9.91 -2.84 4.93
C GLY A 140 -8.58 -3.56 5.18
N LEU A 141 -8.62 -4.79 5.66
CA LEU A 141 -7.40 -5.57 5.92
C LEU A 141 -6.68 -5.99 4.63
N ILE A 142 -7.42 -6.37 3.59
CA ILE A 142 -6.82 -7.00 2.40
C ILE A 142 -6.61 -6.06 1.21
N HIS A 143 -7.11 -4.81 1.26
CA HIS A 143 -7.14 -3.92 0.10
C HIS A 143 -5.75 -3.71 -0.55
N ASP A 144 -4.70 -3.65 0.27
CA ASP A 144 -3.32 -3.42 -0.15
C ASP A 144 -2.47 -4.69 -0.20
N ALA A 145 -3.06 -5.88 -0.02
CA ALA A 145 -2.33 -7.14 -0.02
C ALA A 145 -1.56 -7.41 -1.33
N GLY A 146 -1.97 -6.79 -2.45
CA GLY A 146 -1.26 -6.85 -3.73
C GLY A 146 0.15 -6.24 -3.69
N LYS A 147 0.46 -5.38 -2.71
CA LYS A 147 1.77 -4.73 -2.61
C LYS A 147 2.93 -5.69 -2.35
N ILE A 148 2.64 -6.95 -2.00
CA ILE A 148 3.65 -8.03 -1.95
C ILE A 148 4.42 -8.21 -3.27
N MET A 149 3.87 -7.73 -4.40
CA MET A 149 4.56 -7.69 -5.69
C MET A 149 5.91 -6.95 -5.62
N ALA A 150 6.02 -5.88 -4.82
CA ALA A 150 7.27 -5.15 -4.63
C ALA A 150 8.33 -6.03 -3.92
N LEU A 151 7.89 -6.85 -2.97
CA LEU A 151 8.75 -7.79 -2.24
C LEU A 151 9.14 -9.02 -3.09
N HIS A 152 8.50 -9.20 -4.24
CA HIS A 152 8.90 -10.15 -5.28
C HIS A 152 9.85 -9.53 -6.33
N GLY A 153 10.34 -8.30 -6.09
CA GLY A 153 11.33 -7.64 -6.92
C GLY A 153 10.76 -6.73 -8.01
N LEU A 154 9.45 -6.48 -8.04
CA LEU A 154 8.94 -5.38 -8.86
C LEU A 154 9.35 -4.03 -8.25
N PRO A 155 9.78 -3.06 -9.09
CA PRO A 155 9.91 -1.68 -8.65
C PRO A 155 8.58 -1.14 -8.09
N GLN A 156 8.63 -0.36 -7.01
CA GLN A 156 7.44 0.15 -6.33
C GLN A 156 6.52 0.95 -7.27
N TYR A 157 7.07 1.70 -8.24
CA TYR A 157 6.29 2.45 -9.23
C TYR A 157 5.46 1.59 -10.22
N PHE A 158 5.51 0.26 -10.13
CA PHE A 158 4.57 -0.67 -10.79
C PHE A 158 3.57 -1.31 -9.84
N VAL A 159 3.64 -0.99 -8.55
CA VAL A 159 2.93 -1.69 -7.47
C VAL A 159 2.07 -0.73 -6.63
N VAL A 160 2.59 0.45 -6.29
CA VAL A 160 1.96 1.43 -5.41
C VAL A 160 1.55 2.70 -6.16
N GLY A 161 0.87 3.62 -5.47
CA GLY A 161 0.54 4.97 -5.93
C GLY A 161 -0.79 5.08 -6.67
N ASP A 162 -1.15 6.32 -6.99
CA ASP A 162 -2.38 6.62 -7.72
C ASP A 162 -2.37 5.99 -9.11
N THR A 163 -3.52 5.43 -9.50
CA THR A 163 -3.67 4.78 -10.81
C THR A 163 -4.22 5.73 -11.85
N PHE A 164 -3.85 5.48 -13.12
CA PHE A 164 -4.37 6.20 -14.27
C PHE A 164 -4.63 5.25 -15.44
N PRO A 165 -5.59 5.57 -16.33
CA PRO A 165 -5.87 4.75 -17.50
C PRO A 165 -4.74 4.85 -18.53
N LEU A 166 -4.36 3.69 -19.09
CA LEU A 166 -3.44 3.59 -20.21
C LEU A 166 -4.19 3.50 -21.54
N GLY A 167 -3.55 3.93 -22.63
CA GLY A 167 -4.13 3.87 -23.98
C GLY A 167 -5.21 4.93 -24.21
N CYS A 168 -5.20 5.98 -23.40
CA CYS A 168 -5.96 7.20 -23.62
C CYS A 168 -5.12 8.43 -23.25
N LYS A 169 -5.50 9.61 -23.73
CA LYS A 169 -4.95 10.89 -23.26
C LYS A 169 -4.97 11.00 -21.73
N PHE A 170 -3.82 11.28 -21.13
CA PHE A 170 -3.68 11.52 -19.69
C PHE A 170 -4.36 12.83 -19.26
N SER A 171 -5.06 12.81 -18.13
CA SER A 171 -5.71 13.99 -17.54
C SER A 171 -4.71 14.85 -16.79
N ASP A 172 -4.90 16.16 -16.86
CA ASP A 172 -4.22 17.18 -16.06
C ASP A 172 -4.50 17.11 -14.55
N LYS A 173 -5.45 16.26 -14.11
CA LYS A 173 -5.76 16.00 -12.70
C LYS A 173 -4.93 14.89 -12.08
N ILE A 174 -4.18 14.14 -12.89
CA ILE A 174 -3.27 13.12 -12.38
C ILE A 174 -2.14 13.85 -11.64
N VAL A 175 -1.75 13.31 -10.48
CA VAL A 175 -0.63 13.84 -9.69
C VAL A 175 0.59 13.96 -10.60
N PHE A 176 1.27 15.10 -10.59
CA PHE A 176 2.42 15.41 -11.47
C PHE A 176 2.20 15.12 -12.98
N SER A 177 1.00 15.41 -13.50
CA SER A 177 0.63 15.12 -14.90
C SER A 177 1.59 15.69 -15.95
N GLU A 178 2.35 16.74 -15.64
CA GLU A 178 3.37 17.31 -16.51
C GLU A 178 4.50 16.33 -16.86
N GLN A 179 4.73 15.31 -16.04
CA GLN A 179 5.78 14.30 -16.22
C GLN A 179 5.48 13.32 -17.36
N PHE A 180 4.21 13.20 -17.77
CA PHE A 180 3.82 12.29 -18.86
C PHE A 180 4.44 12.65 -20.21
N VAL A 181 5.00 13.85 -20.39
CA VAL A 181 5.68 14.26 -21.63
C VAL A 181 6.82 13.32 -22.04
N ASP A 182 7.42 12.63 -21.07
CA ASP A 182 8.50 11.67 -21.24
C ASP A 182 8.00 10.22 -21.46
N ASN A 183 6.70 9.96 -21.31
CA ASN A 183 6.11 8.65 -21.61
C ASN A 183 6.07 8.42 -23.13
N PRO A 184 6.54 7.27 -23.64
CA PRO A 184 6.48 6.99 -25.08
C PRO A 184 5.05 6.94 -25.65
N ASP A 185 4.06 6.55 -24.84
CA ASP A 185 2.66 6.51 -25.23
C ASP A 185 2.01 7.91 -25.33
N TYR A 186 2.61 8.93 -24.72
CA TYR A 186 2.09 10.31 -24.72
C TYR A 186 1.92 10.91 -26.12
N LYS A 187 2.71 10.44 -27.09
CA LYS A 187 2.75 10.97 -28.45
C LYS A 187 2.04 10.07 -29.47
N ILE A 188 1.43 8.97 -29.02
CA ILE A 188 0.75 8.02 -29.90
C ILE A 188 -0.67 8.56 -30.18
N PRO A 189 -1.00 8.94 -31.43
CA PRO A 189 -2.28 9.59 -31.74
C PRO A 189 -3.52 8.73 -31.46
N GLU A 190 -3.35 7.40 -31.45
CA GLU A 190 -4.41 6.43 -31.15
C GLU A 190 -4.75 6.34 -29.65
N TYR A 191 -3.91 6.89 -28.77
CA TYR A 191 -4.09 6.95 -27.32
C TYR A 191 -4.51 8.39 -26.91
#